data_AF-S4R8H0-F1
#
_entry.id   AF-S4R8H0-F1
#
_cell.length_a   1.000
_cell.length_b   1.000
_cell.length_c   1.000
_cell.angle_alpha   90.00
_cell.angle_beta   90.00
_cell.angle_gamma   90.00
#
_symmetry.space_group_name_H-M   'P 1'
#
loop_
_entity.id
_entity.type
_entity.pdbx_description
1 polymer ?
#
loop_
_entity_poly.entity_id
_entity_poly.type
_entity_poly.pdbx_seq_one_letter_code
_entity_poly.pdbx_strand_id
1 'polypeptide(L)'
;YSAEYLALVESTESMSLEELKALSDKTMDAFFHPDTYACARLALGATLQLVDAVVTGAVRNGVALVRPPGHHSQRNEANGFCIFNNVAIAAERAKRTHGLRRILIVDWDIHHGQGTQFIFEDDP
;
A
#
# COMPACT_ATOMS: atom_id res chain seq x y z
N TYR A 1 -2.60 -3.33 8.54
CA TYR A 1 -3.04 -4.61 7.98
C TYR A 1 -3.24 -5.62 9.10
N SER A 2 -4.20 -6.53 8.96
CA SER A 2 -4.32 -7.64 9.92
C SER A 2 -3.12 -8.58 9.81
N ALA A 3 -2.81 -9.28 10.90
CA ALA A 3 -1.71 -10.24 10.92
C ALA A 3 -1.98 -11.38 9.91
N GLU A 4 -3.24 -11.79 9.76
CA GLU A 4 -3.67 -12.84 8.86
C GLU A 4 -3.45 -12.45 7.40
N TYR A 5 -3.78 -11.21 7.01
CA TYR A 5 -3.55 -10.74 5.65
C TYR A 5 -2.06 -10.59 5.35
N LEU A 6 -1.27 -10.08 6.29
CA LEU A 6 0.19 -9.99 6.11
C LEU A 6 0.81 -11.38 5.91
N ALA A 7 0.45 -12.35 6.75
CA ALA A 7 0.93 -13.72 6.63
C ALA A 7 0.50 -14.37 5.32
N LEU A 8 -0.73 -14.12 4.87
CA LEU A 8 -1.23 -14.59 3.57
C LEU A 8 -0.39 -14.04 2.42
N VAL A 9 -0.21 -12.72 2.34
CA VAL A 9 0.57 -12.10 1.26
C VAL A 9 2.04 -12.53 1.31
N GLU A 10 2.64 -12.64 2.50
CA GLU A 10 4.02 -13.15 2.65
C GLU A 10 4.15 -14.59 2.14
N SER A 11 3.16 -15.46 2.42
CA SER A 11 3.21 -16.85 1.94
C SER A 11 3.19 -17.01 0.42
N THR A 12 2.75 -15.97 -0.32
CA THR A 12 2.69 -16.00 -1.80
C THR A 12 4.05 -16.18 -2.47
N GLU A 13 5.16 -15.84 -1.80
CA GLU A 13 6.52 -16.04 -2.34
C GLU A 13 6.86 -17.52 -2.60
N SER A 14 6.20 -18.43 -1.87
CA SER A 14 6.46 -19.87 -1.95
C SER A 14 5.34 -20.67 -2.63
N MET A 15 4.27 -20.00 -3.07
CA MET A 15 3.14 -20.63 -3.74
C MET A 15 3.46 -20.96 -5.21
N SER A 16 2.91 -22.06 -5.69
CA SER A 16 2.88 -22.40 -7.10
C SER A 16 1.99 -21.42 -7.90
N LEU A 17 2.16 -21.38 -9.22
CA LEU A 17 1.32 -20.55 -10.09
C LEU A 17 -0.17 -20.92 -10.02
N GLU A 18 -0.50 -22.19 -9.77
CA GLU A 18 -1.89 -22.65 -9.60
C GLU A 18 -2.51 -22.12 -8.31
N GLU A 19 -1.77 -22.20 -7.19
CA GLU A 19 -2.19 -21.64 -5.90
C GLU A 19 -2.34 -20.11 -5.97
N LEU A 20 -1.38 -19.43 -6.60
CA LEU A 20 -1.42 -17.97 -6.80
C LEU A 20 -2.61 -17.56 -7.67
N LYS A 21 -2.90 -18.32 -8.73
CA LYS A 21 -4.10 -18.10 -9.54
C LYS A 21 -5.37 -18.28 -8.72
N ALA A 22 -5.48 -19.38 -7.97
CA ALA A 22 -6.64 -19.66 -7.12
C ALA A 22 -6.82 -18.61 -6.00
N LEU A 23 -5.74 -18.02 -5.50
CA LEU A 23 -5.78 -16.89 -4.58
C LEU A 23 -6.22 -15.61 -5.28
N SER A 24 -5.67 -15.32 -6.45
CA SER A 24 -6.00 -14.14 -7.27
C SER A 24 -7.49 -14.11 -7.65
N ASP A 25 -8.03 -15.28 -8.04
CA ASP A 25 -9.44 -15.45 -8.42
C ASP A 25 -10.42 -15.18 -7.25
N LYS A 26 -9.94 -15.09 -6.01
CA LYS A 26 -10.75 -14.72 -4.81
C LYS A 26 -10.74 -13.22 -4.52
N THR A 27 -9.92 -12.44 -5.21
CA THR A 27 -9.83 -10.98 -5.02
C THR A 27 -10.71 -10.25 -6.02
N MET A 28 -11.05 -9.00 -5.72
CA MET A 28 -11.63 -8.10 -6.72
C MET A 28 -10.52 -7.42 -7.51
N ASP A 29 -10.24 -7.95 -8.70
CA ASP A 29 -9.30 -7.40 -9.69
C ASP A 29 -7.85 -7.24 -9.17
N ALA A 30 -7.35 -8.19 -8.40
CA ALA A 30 -5.93 -8.28 -8.07
C ALA A 30 -5.34 -9.63 -8.50
N PHE A 31 -4.03 -9.66 -8.72
CA PHE A 31 -3.31 -10.89 -9.03
C PHE A 31 -2.01 -10.96 -8.24
N PHE A 32 -1.56 -12.19 -8.01
CA PHE A 32 -0.32 -12.48 -7.30
C PHE A 32 0.68 -13.21 -8.20
N HIS A 33 1.95 -12.93 -7.96
CA HIS A 33 3.14 -13.54 -8.52
C HIS A 33 4.08 -13.87 -7.35
N PRO A 34 5.00 -14.83 -7.44
CA PRO A 34 5.96 -15.09 -6.35
C PRO A 34 6.71 -13.83 -5.89
N ASP A 35 6.99 -12.90 -6.80
CA ASP A 35 7.66 -11.63 -6.46
C ASP A 35 6.72 -10.51 -5.95
N THR A 36 5.40 -10.75 -5.88
CA THR A 36 4.42 -9.71 -5.54
C THR A 36 4.67 -9.14 -4.15
N TYR A 37 4.94 -9.98 -3.14
CA TYR A 37 5.20 -9.52 -1.77
C TYR A 37 6.48 -8.68 -1.69
N ALA A 38 7.59 -9.17 -2.26
CA ALA A 38 8.84 -8.43 -2.34
C ALA A 38 8.67 -7.06 -3.03
N CYS A 39 7.99 -7.03 -4.18
CA CYS A 39 7.72 -5.79 -4.91
C CYS A 39 6.80 -4.84 -4.12
N ALA A 40 5.75 -5.35 -3.47
CA ALA A 40 4.86 -4.55 -2.63
C ALA A 40 5.59 -3.91 -1.45
N ARG A 41 6.53 -4.63 -0.83
CA ARG A 41 7.41 -4.08 0.22
C ARG A 41 8.33 -2.99 -0.31
N LEU A 42 8.88 -3.15 -1.51
CA LEU A 42 9.72 -2.13 -2.15
C LEU A 42 8.90 -0.89 -2.53
N ALA A 43 7.69 -1.06 -3.07
CA ALA A 43 6.79 0.04 -3.40
C ALA A 43 6.43 0.87 -2.17
N LEU A 44 6.07 0.20 -1.07
CA LEU A 44 5.85 0.84 0.21
C LEU A 44 7.13 1.53 0.72
N GLY A 45 8.25 0.82 0.75
CA GLY A 45 9.53 1.33 1.23
C GLY A 45 10.00 2.59 0.49
N ALA A 46 9.88 2.62 -0.84
CA ALA A 46 10.19 3.80 -1.64
C ALA A 46 9.29 4.99 -1.28
N THR A 47 8.00 4.75 -1.06
CA THR A 47 7.04 5.79 -0.63
C THR A 47 7.41 6.34 0.76
N LEU A 48 7.78 5.46 1.70
CA LEU A 48 8.20 5.86 3.05
C LEU A 48 9.50 6.68 3.03
N GLN A 49 10.50 6.25 2.25
CA GLN A 49 11.76 6.99 2.10
C GLN A 49 11.53 8.38 1.53
N LEU A 50 10.63 8.52 0.55
CA LEU A 50 10.27 9.83 0.01
C LEU A 50 9.63 10.73 1.07
N VAL A 51 8.67 10.22 1.84
CA VAL A 51 8.06 10.98 2.94
C VAL A 51 9.10 11.40 3.97
N ASP A 52 9.97 10.48 4.41
CA ASP A 52 11.02 10.78 5.37
C ASP A 52 11.96 11.88 4.83
N ALA A 53 12.39 11.80 3.57
CA ALA A 53 13.28 12.79 2.96
C ALA A 53 12.64 14.18 2.82
N VAL A 54 11.35 14.27 2.51
CA VAL A 54 10.62 15.54 2.42
C VAL A 54 10.38 16.14 3.80
N VAL A 55 9.88 15.34 4.74
CA VAL A 55 9.50 15.83 6.09
C VAL A 55 10.73 16.27 6.90
N THR A 56 11.88 15.60 6.72
CA THR A 56 13.14 16.01 7.35
C THR A 56 13.84 17.17 6.65
N GLY A 57 13.33 17.64 5.51
CA GLY A 57 13.90 18.75 4.75
C GLY A 57 15.14 18.39 3.91
N ALA A 58 15.46 17.10 3.75
CA ALA A 58 16.55 16.65 2.88
C ALA A 58 16.28 16.99 1.41
N VAL A 59 15.01 16.97 1.00
CA VAL A 59 14.54 17.46 -0.30
C VAL A 59 13.26 18.27 -0.13
N ARG A 60 12.95 19.14 -1.10
CA ARG A 60 11.71 19.95 -1.07
C ARG A 60 10.46 19.13 -1.41
N ASN A 61 10.58 18.20 -2.36
CA ASN A 61 9.51 17.35 -2.87
C ASN A 61 10.14 16.14 -3.57
N GLY A 62 9.30 15.22 -4.06
CA GLY A 62 9.75 14.13 -4.92
C GLY A 62 8.59 13.25 -5.40
N VAL A 63 8.92 12.22 -6.17
CA VAL A 63 7.96 11.27 -6.75
C VAL A 63 8.52 9.86 -6.57
N ALA A 64 7.69 8.95 -6.06
CA ALA A 64 7.99 7.53 -5.99
C ALA A 64 7.30 6.82 -7.15
N LEU A 65 8.08 6.34 -8.13
CA LEU A 65 7.57 5.56 -9.27
C LEU A 65 7.53 4.08 -8.88
N VAL A 66 6.37 3.60 -8.42
CA VAL A 66 6.26 2.30 -7.75
C VAL A 66 5.20 1.41 -8.38
N ARG A 67 5.42 0.10 -8.30
CA ARG A 67 4.43 -0.96 -8.55
C ARG A 67 4.65 -2.08 -7.52
N PRO A 68 3.58 -2.73 -7.01
CA PRO A 68 2.16 -2.52 -7.29
C PRO A 68 1.59 -1.18 -6.75
N PRO A 69 0.43 -0.71 -7.27
CA PRO A 69 -0.28 0.45 -6.72
C PRO A 69 -0.83 0.16 -5.31
N GLY A 70 -1.49 1.13 -4.68
CA GLY A 70 -1.91 1.00 -3.28
C GLY A 70 -3.32 1.47 -2.89
N HIS A 71 -3.90 2.47 -3.55
CA HIS A 71 -5.06 3.20 -2.99
C HIS A 71 -6.36 2.38 -2.83
N HIS A 72 -6.47 1.22 -3.49
CA HIS A 72 -7.60 0.30 -3.34
C HIS A 72 -7.41 -0.73 -2.21
N SER A 73 -6.16 -0.96 -1.76
CA SER A 73 -5.88 -2.00 -0.76
C SER A 73 -6.51 -1.65 0.59
N GLN A 74 -7.19 -2.63 1.17
CA GLN A 74 -7.95 -2.50 2.42
C GLN A 74 -7.26 -3.25 3.57
N ARG A 75 -7.77 -3.11 4.80
CA ARG A 75 -7.13 -3.67 6.01
C ARG A 75 -6.78 -5.16 5.91
N ASN A 76 -7.62 -5.94 5.24
CA ASN A 76 -7.54 -7.40 5.17
C ASN A 76 -7.63 -7.95 3.73
N GLU A 77 -7.51 -7.11 2.69
CA GLU A 77 -7.82 -7.51 1.31
C GLU A 77 -6.95 -6.78 0.27
N ALA A 78 -6.52 -7.51 -0.76
CA ALA A 78 -5.98 -6.97 -2.00
C ALA A 78 -7.12 -6.64 -2.96
N ASN A 79 -7.05 -5.50 -3.66
CA ASN A 79 -8.14 -5.02 -4.51
C ASN A 79 -7.57 -4.11 -5.61
N GLY A 80 -8.09 -4.17 -6.84
CA GLY A 80 -7.70 -3.26 -7.93
C GLY A 80 -6.19 -3.19 -8.13
N PHE A 81 -5.53 -4.35 -8.27
CA PHE A 81 -4.08 -4.53 -8.37
C PHE A 81 -3.25 -4.06 -7.15
N CYS A 82 -3.89 -3.56 -6.09
CA CYS A 82 -3.24 -3.03 -4.91
C CYS A 82 -3.07 -4.10 -3.83
N ILE A 83 -1.83 -4.27 -3.34
CA ILE A 83 -1.48 -5.26 -2.31
C ILE A 83 -1.37 -4.60 -0.93
N PHE A 84 -0.63 -3.49 -0.85
CA PHE A 84 -0.54 -2.64 0.33
C PHE A 84 -0.83 -1.20 -0.07
N ASN A 85 -1.46 -0.44 0.82
CA ASN A 85 -1.85 0.93 0.60
C ASN A 85 -0.67 1.84 0.96
N ASN A 86 0.19 2.02 -0.04
CA ASN A 86 1.42 2.80 0.06
C ASN A 86 1.17 4.19 0.66
N VAL A 87 0.14 4.89 0.17
CA VAL A 87 -0.19 6.26 0.57
C VAL A 87 -0.71 6.31 1.99
N ALA A 88 -1.62 5.42 2.37
CA ALA A 88 -2.17 5.39 3.71
C ALA A 88 -1.11 5.05 4.78
N ILE A 89 -0.25 4.06 4.51
CA ILE A 89 0.84 3.75 5.44
C ILE A 89 1.83 4.92 5.53
N ALA A 90 2.09 5.64 4.43
CA ALA A 90 2.98 6.79 4.43
C ALA A 90 2.42 7.98 5.24
N ALA A 91 1.10 8.23 5.17
CA ALA A 91 0.44 9.21 6.02
C ALA A 91 0.55 8.82 7.51
N GLU A 92 0.28 7.56 7.84
CA GLU A 92 0.44 7.05 9.22
C GLU A 92 1.89 7.14 9.72
N ARG A 93 2.88 6.84 8.88
CA ARG A 93 4.31 7.04 9.18
C ARG A 93 4.59 8.50 9.52
N ALA A 94 4.09 9.43 8.71
CA ALA A 94 4.31 10.86 8.94
C ALA A 94 3.69 11.36 10.26
N LYS A 95 2.50 10.85 10.62
CA LYS A 95 1.89 11.13 11.93
C LYS A 95 2.71 10.57 13.08
N ARG A 96 3.01 9.26 13.05
CA ARG A 96 3.62 8.53 14.17
C ARG A 96 5.10 8.84 14.38
N THR A 97 5.86 8.95 13.30
CA THR A 97 7.33 9.12 13.35
C THR A 97 7.73 10.58 13.38
N HIS A 98 7.05 11.44 12.62
CA HIS A 98 7.41 12.85 12.47
C HIS A 98 6.48 13.83 13.22
N GLY A 99 5.45 13.31 13.92
CA GLY A 99 4.55 14.12 14.75
C GLY A 99 3.63 15.06 13.95
N LEU A 100 3.41 14.79 12.66
CA LEU A 100 2.47 15.58 11.86
C LEU A 100 1.04 15.35 12.35
N ARG A 101 0.27 16.45 12.44
CA ARG A 101 -1.10 16.43 12.98
C ARG A 101 -2.19 16.46 11.92
N ARG A 102 -1.86 16.91 10.71
CA ARG A 102 -2.81 17.03 9.59
C ARG A 102 -2.08 16.71 8.31
N ILE A 103 -2.68 15.85 7.50
CA ILE A 103 -2.13 15.39 6.23
C ILE A 103 -3.25 15.50 5.20
N LEU A 104 -2.94 16.12 4.06
CA LEU A 104 -3.84 16.11 2.91
C LEU A 104 -3.38 15.02 1.95
N ILE A 105 -4.28 14.07 1.65
CA ILE A 105 -4.11 13.13 0.55
C ILE A 105 -4.99 13.62 -0.60
N VAL A 106 -4.37 13.89 -1.75
CA VAL A 106 -5.09 14.18 -3.00
C VAL A 106 -4.96 12.96 -3.88
N ASP A 107 -6.06 12.24 -4.07
CA ASP A 107 -6.16 11.13 -5.01
C ASP A 107 -6.81 11.64 -6.30
N TRP A 108 -6.00 11.76 -7.35
CA TRP A 108 -6.46 12.18 -8.67
C TRP A 108 -6.60 11.00 -9.64
N ASP A 109 -6.34 9.77 -9.19
CA ASP A 109 -6.54 8.60 -10.04
C ASP A 109 -8.01 8.58 -10.51
N ILE A 110 -8.24 8.06 -11.70
CA ILE A 110 -9.59 8.02 -12.27
C ILE A 110 -10.51 7.10 -11.46
N HIS A 111 -9.94 6.11 -10.76
CA HIS A 111 -10.66 5.24 -9.86
C HIS A 111 -10.65 5.80 -8.45
N HIS A 112 -11.76 5.58 -7.75
CA HIS A 112 -11.86 5.94 -6.34
C HIS A 112 -10.95 5.05 -5.48
N GLY A 113 -10.01 5.67 -4.75
CA GLY A 113 -9.18 5.01 -3.74
C GLY A 113 -9.92 4.67 -2.44
N GLN A 114 -10.93 3.81 -2.52
CA GLN A 114 -11.78 3.39 -1.38
C GLN A 114 -10.97 2.78 -0.22
N GLY A 115 -9.85 2.12 -0.50
CA GLY A 115 -8.96 1.60 0.55
C GLY A 115 -8.40 2.73 1.42
N THR A 116 -7.99 3.84 0.80
CA THR A 116 -7.54 5.03 1.51
C THR A 116 -8.69 5.68 2.27
N GLN A 117 -9.87 5.79 1.66
CA GLN A 117 -11.07 6.33 2.33
C GLN A 117 -11.38 5.55 3.62
N PHE A 118 -11.51 4.22 3.53
CA PHE A 118 -11.88 3.39 4.68
C PHE A 118 -10.85 3.42 5.81
N ILE A 119 -9.56 3.63 5.51
CA ILE A 119 -8.53 3.71 6.55
C ILE A 119 -8.66 5.00 7.38
N PHE A 120 -9.09 6.10 6.78
CA PHE A 120 -9.15 7.42 7.41
C PHE A 120 -10.56 7.98 7.57
N GLU A 121 -11.60 7.16 7.36
CA GLU A 121 -13.01 7.57 7.41
C GLU A 121 -13.35 8.32 8.71
N ASP A 122 -12.82 7.83 9.84
CA ASP A 122 -13.04 8.39 11.17
C ASP A 122 -11.81 9.15 11.73
N ASP A 123 -10.83 9.51 10.89
CA ASP A 123 -9.56 10.12 11.30
C ASP A 123 -9.44 11.59 10.80
N PRO A 124 -9.75 12.58 11.65
CA PRO A 124 -9.80 14.00 11.26
C PRO A 124 -8.45 14.69 11.09
#